data_AF-A0A072P2S3-F1
#
_entry.id   AF-A0A072P2S3-F1
#
_cell.length_a   1.000
_cell.length_b   1.000
_cell.length_c   1.000
_cell.angle_alpha   90.00
_cell.angle_beta   90.00
_cell.angle_gamma   90.00
#
_symmetry.space_group_name_H-M   'P 1'
#
loop_
_entity.id
_entity.type
_entity.pdbx_description
1 polymer ?
#
loop_
_entity_poly.entity_id
_entity_poly.type
_entity_poly.pdbx_seq_one_letter_code
_entity_poly.pdbx_strand_id
1 'polypeptide(L)' 'MNTSKSLDKISRKFNEATVHAFELLNQSIKVRTFFVGRTTEESFSILKVFNQEDGCLIEENKTVPLQKSY' A
#
# COMPACT_ATOMS: atom_id res chain seq x y z
N MET A 1 -22.89 -17.83 10.04
CA MET A 1 -22.09 -17.54 8.84
C MET A 1 -20.98 -16.57 9.24
N ASN A 2 -19.71 -16.98 9.07
CA ASN A 2 -18.53 -16.29 9.62
C ASN A 2 -18.25 -14.96 8.90
N THR A 3 -18.70 -13.85 9.48
CA THR A 3 -18.51 -12.47 9.00
C THR A 3 -17.03 -12.11 8.82
N SER A 4 -16.14 -12.65 9.66
CA SER A 4 -14.68 -12.45 9.58
C SER A 4 -14.07 -12.97 8.28
N LYS A 5 -14.42 -14.18 7.82
CA LYS A 5 -13.90 -14.73 6.55
C LYS A 5 -14.33 -13.92 5.31
N SER A 6 -15.48 -13.25 5.40
CA SER A 6 -16.00 -12.41 4.32
C SER A 6 -15.26 -11.07 4.22
N LEU A 7 -14.94 -10.46 5.37
CA LEU A 7 -14.18 -9.20 5.43
C LEU A 7 -12.75 -9.39 4.91
N ASP A 8 -12.10 -10.49 5.29
CA ASP A 8 -10.75 -10.83 4.80
C ASP A 8 -10.71 -10.99 3.27
N LYS A 9 -11.76 -11.61 2.71
CA LYS A 9 -11.88 -11.82 1.26
C LYS A 9 -12.09 -10.51 0.50
N ILE A 10 -12.87 -9.59 1.05
CA ILE A 10 -13.09 -8.25 0.46
C ILE A 10 -11.80 -7.44 0.51
N SER A 11 -11.12 -7.43 1.65
CA SER A 11 -9.83 -6.74 1.79
C SER A 11 -8.78 -7.28 0.82
N ARG A 12 -8.69 -8.61 0.65
CA ARG A 12 -7.76 -9.20 -0.31
C ARG A 12 -8.04 -8.78 -1.75
N LYS A 13 -9.30 -8.83 -2.18
CA LYS A 13 -9.69 -8.40 -3.54
C LYS A 13 -9.44 -6.91 -3.78
N PHE A 14 -9.70 -6.09 -2.78
CA PHE A 14 -9.42 -4.66 -2.85
C PHE A 14 -7.92 -4.39 -3.00
N ASN A 15 -7.08 -5.10 -2.23
CA ASN A 15 -5.63 -5.01 -2.33
C ASN A 15 -5.14 -5.43 -3.72
N GLU A 16 -5.64 -6.56 -4.25
CA GLU A 16 -5.30 -7.05 -5.60
C GLU A 16 -5.68 -6.03 -6.70
N ALA A 17 -6.91 -5.51 -6.67
CA ALA A 17 -7.36 -4.51 -7.64
C ALA A 17 -6.55 -3.20 -7.55
N THR A 18 -6.18 -2.81 -6.33
CA THR A 18 -5.34 -1.64 -6.09
C THR A 18 -3.96 -1.84 -6.71
N VAL A 19 -3.32 -2.98 -6.48
CA VAL A 19 -2.01 -3.31 -7.08
C VAL A 19 -2.07 -3.21 -8.61
N HIS A 20 -3.09 -3.80 -9.25
CA HIS A 20 -3.22 -3.73 -10.72
C HIS A 20 -3.44 -2.32 -11.25
N ALA A 21 -4.27 -1.50 -10.57
CA ALA A 21 -4.41 -0.09 -10.94
C ALA A 21 -3.06 0.64 -10.85
N PHE A 22 -2.25 0.32 -9.84
CA PHE A 22 -0.93 0.92 -9.68
C PHE A 22 0.11 0.43 -10.70
N GLU A 23 0.05 -0.82 -11.15
CA GLU A 23 0.89 -1.30 -12.26
C GLU A 23 0.62 -0.52 -13.56
N LEU A 24 -0.65 -0.22 -13.84
CA LEU A 24 -1.04 0.62 -14.98
C LEU A 24 -0.56 2.07 -14.82
N LEU A 25 -0.64 2.61 -13.60
CA LEU A 25 -0.12 3.94 -13.30
C LEU A 25 1.40 4.01 -13.41
N ASN A 26 2.14 2.95 -13.04
CA ASN A 26 3.59 2.89 -13.18
C ASN A 26 4.05 3.09 -14.64
N GLN A 27 3.27 2.54 -15.58
CA GLN A 27 3.55 2.67 -17.01
C GLN A 27 3.25 4.07 -17.55
N SER A 28 2.40 4.83 -16.86
CA SER A 28 1.88 6.14 -17.31
C SER A 28 2.53 7.33 -16.61
N ILE A 29 2.88 7.17 -15.32
CA ILE A 29 3.43 8.21 -14.47
C ILE A 29 4.94 8.03 -14.37
N LYS A 30 5.71 8.98 -14.91
CA LYS A 30 7.18 9.01 -14.79
C LYS A 30 7.62 9.57 -13.43
N VAL A 31 7.30 8.86 -12.35
CA VAL A 31 7.83 9.15 -11.01
C VAL A 31 8.89 8.13 -10.65
N ARG A 32 9.91 8.58 -9.89
CA ARG A 32 10.99 7.70 -9.41
C ARG A 32 10.52 6.75 -8.30
N THR A 33 9.55 7.19 -7.50
CA THR A 33 9.01 6.41 -6.39
C THR A 33 7.54 6.74 -6.16
N PHE A 34 6.75 5.71 -5.92
CA PHE A 34 5.43 5.82 -5.31
C PHE A 34 5.15 4.54 -4.51
N PHE A 35 4.20 4.62 -3.59
CA PHE A 35 3.87 3.49 -2.73
C PHE A 35 2.38 3.51 -2.38
N VAL A 36 1.88 2.33 -2.01
CA VAL A 36 0.52 2.15 -1.50
C VAL A 36 0.60 2.12 0.01
N GLY A 37 -0.02 3.10 0.65
CA GLY A 37 -0.18 3.17 2.10
C GLY A 37 -1.56 2.72 2.54
N ARG A 38 -1.64 2.11 3.72
CA ARG A 38 -2.88 1.93 4.47
C ARG A 38 -2.79 2.73 5.75
N THR A 39 -3.76 3.60 5.95
CA THR A 39 -3.95 4.34 7.20
C THR A 39 -5.09 3.70 7.99
N THR A 40 -4.90 3.58 9.29
CA THR A 40 -5.92 3.17 10.27
C THR A 40 -6.01 4.23 11.36
N GLU A 41 -6.88 4.05 12.35
CA GLU A 41 -6.94 4.96 13.50
C GLU A 41 -5.63 4.98 14.31
N GLU A 42 -4.89 3.88 14.33
CA GLU A 42 -3.72 3.71 15.20
C GLU A 42 -2.38 3.73 14.47
N SER A 43 -2.37 3.39 13.18
CA SER A 43 -1.12 3.16 12.43
C SER A 43 -1.22 3.48 10.95
N PHE A 44 -0.06 3.78 10.39
CA PHE A 44 0.19 3.88 8.96
C PHE A 44 1.12 2.74 8.52
N SER A 45 0.72 2.01 7.48
CA SER A 45 1.47 0.88 6.92
C SER A 45 1.77 1.10 5.45
N ILE A 46 2.99 0.81 5.02
CA ILE A 46 3.38 0.76 3.61
C ILE A 46 3.14 -0.65 3.12
N LEU A 47 2.21 -0.83 2.18
CA LEU A 47 1.82 -2.15 1.67
C LEU A 47 2.64 -2.57 0.45
N LYS A 48 2.93 -1.61 -0.43
CA LYS A 48 3.65 -1.85 -1.67
C LYS A 48 4.50 -0.66 -2.02
N VAL A 49 5.76 -0.88 -2.40
CA VAL A 49 6.65 0.18 -2.89
C VAL A 49 6.99 -0.10 -4.35
N PHE A 50 6.87 0.93 -5.18
CA PHE A 50 7.33 0.94 -6.56
C PHE A 50 8.45 1.97 -6.65
N ASN A 51 9.67 1.47 -6.85
CA ASN A 51 10.88 2.29 -6.81
C ASN A 51 11.74 2.02 -8.05
N GLN A 52 12.17 3.07 -8.72
CA GLN A 52 13.20 3.01 -9.76
C GLN A 52 14.59 3.08 -9.09
N GLU A 53 15.66 2.74 -9.84
CA GLU A 53 17.04 2.67 -9.30
C GLU A 53 17.51 3.94 -8.56
N ASP A 54 16.94 5.10 -8.87
CA ASP A 54 17.30 6.41 -8.30
C ASP A 54 16.20 7.03 -7.39
N GLY A 55 15.30 6.19 -6.87
CA GLY A 55 14.19 6.63 -6.03
C GLY A 55 14.49 6.70 -4.52
N CYS A 56 13.43 6.73 -3.68
CA CYS A 56 13.52 6.92 -2.24
C CYS A 56 13.79 5.61 -1.47
N LEU A 57 14.45 5.73 -0.32
CA LEU A 57 14.68 4.63 0.62
C LEU A 57 13.43 4.40 1.50
N ILE A 58 12.43 3.73 0.93
CA ILE A 58 11.18 3.39 1.61
C ILE A 58 11.08 1.87 1.73
N GLU A 59 10.80 1.39 2.94
CA GLU A 59 10.67 -0.05 3.23
C GLU A 59 9.21 -0.50 3.04
N GLU A 60 9.01 -1.51 2.18
CA GLU A 60 7.72 -2.20 2.05
C GLU A 60 7.38 -2.98 3.34
N ASN A 61 6.10 -3.07 3.69
CA ASN A 61 5.56 -3.66 4.92
C ASN A 61 5.94 -2.92 6.22
N LYS A 62 6.59 -1.76 6.14
CA LYS A 62 6.85 -0.92 7.31
C LYS A 62 5.54 -0.39 7.88
N THR A 63 5.34 -0.58 9.19
CA THR A 63 4.19 -0.01 9.92
C THR A 63 4.69 0.90 11.02
N VAL A 64 4.15 2.12 11.07
CA VAL A 64 4.47 3.12 12.08
C VAL A 64 3.20 3.53 12.84
N PRO A 65 3.25 3.72 14.17
CA PRO A 65 2.13 4.31 14.90
C PRO A 65 1.83 5.72 14.36
N LEU A 66 0.55 6.07 14.23
CA LEU A 66 0.13 7.36 13.68
C LEU A 66 0.65 8.54 14.51
N GLN A 67 0.76 8.35 15.83
CA GLN A 67 1.29 9.35 16.77
C GLN A 67 2.77 9.66 16.52
N LYS A 68 3.47 8.82 15.75
CA LYS A 68 4.87 9.00 15.36
C LYS A 68 5.03 9.34 13.87
N SER A 69 3.94 9.47 13.12
CA SER A 69 4.00 9.67 11.65
C SER A 69 3.91 11.14 11.21
N TYR A 70 3.86 12.09 12.15
CA TYR A 70 3.84 13.54 11.90
C TYR A 70 5.06 14.23 12.51
#